data_AF-A0A940TEV4-F1
#
_entry.id   AF-A0A940TEV4-F1
#
_cell.length_a   1.000
_cell.length_b   1.000
_cell.length_c   1.000
_cell.angle_alpha   90.00
_cell.angle_beta   90.00
_cell.angle_gamma   90.00
#
_symmetry.space_group_name_H-M   'P 1'
#
loop_
_entity.id
_entity.type
_entity.pdbx_description
1 polymer ?
#
loop_
_entity_poly.entity_id
_entity_poly.type
_entity_poly.pdbx_seq_one_letter_code
_entity_poly.pdbx_strand_id
1 'polypeptide(L)'
;MKIMQNSEVPIYRQIASQFKDDIMNGRIAGGEYLPSIRGLAKDLKISVITTMKAYELLTQEGMISPVQGKGYIVNPQDREMVREQQLRLLEQHLQNAMEAAKLAGVSREELTEMLRVLYDTD
;
A
#
# COMPACT_ATOMS: atom_id res chain seq x y z
N MET A 1 -14.05 -4.64 4.49
CA MET A 1 -13.38 -3.48 5.11
C MET A 1 -13.74 -3.40 6.59
N LYS A 2 -12.76 -3.21 7.48
CA LYS A 2 -12.93 -3.10 8.94
C LYS A 2 -12.49 -1.71 9.41
N ILE A 3 -13.29 -1.03 10.23
CA ILE A 3 -13.01 0.33 10.71
C ILE A 3 -12.84 0.33 12.24
N MET A 4 -11.79 1.00 12.72
CA MET A 4 -11.52 1.17 14.15
C MET A 4 -11.79 2.63 14.55
N GLN A 5 -12.93 2.88 15.20
CA GLN A 5 -13.40 4.23 15.55
C GLN A 5 -12.49 4.93 16.58
N ASN A 6 -11.91 4.18 17.53
CA ASN A 6 -11.07 4.71 18.61
C ASN A 6 -9.57 4.51 18.34
N SER A 7 -9.16 4.47 17.08
CA SER A 7 -7.75 4.39 16.69
C SER A 7 -7.13 5.78 16.64
N GLU A 8 -5.81 5.87 16.85
CA GLU A 8 -5.02 7.07 16.57
C GLU A 8 -5.03 7.44 15.07
N VAL A 9 -5.32 6.48 14.20
CA VAL A 9 -5.41 6.69 12.76
C VAL A 9 -6.80 7.21 12.39
N PRO A 10 -6.93 8.38 11.73
CA PRO A 10 -8.21 8.86 11.26
C PRO A 10 -8.92 7.90 10.30
N ILE A 11 -10.25 7.77 10.41
CA ILE A 11 -11.05 6.79 9.64
C ILE A 11 -10.83 6.90 8.12
N TYR A 12 -10.75 8.11 7.56
CA TYR A 12 -10.52 8.27 6.12
C TYR A 12 -9.18 7.67 5.67
N ARG A 13 -8.14 7.72 6.51
CA ARG A 13 -6.84 7.09 6.23
C ARG A 13 -6.92 5.57 6.34
N GLN A 14 -7.69 5.05 7.31
CA GLN A 14 -7.93 3.60 7.41
C GLN A 14 -8.64 3.03 6.18
N ILE A 15 -9.61 3.78 5.62
CA ILE A 15 -10.33 3.41 4.39
C ILE A 15 -9.37 3.44 3.20
N ALA A 16 -8.62 4.53 3.03
CA ALA A 16 -7.67 4.68 1.94
C ALA A 16 -6.60 3.57 1.98
N SER A 17 -6.04 3.27 3.15
CA SER A 17 -5.04 2.20 3.29
C SER A 17 -5.60 0.85 2.88
N GLN A 18 -6.80 0.48 3.33
CA GLN A 18 -7.38 -0.82 2.96
C GLN A 18 -7.65 -0.94 1.45
N PHE A 19 -8.18 0.11 0.81
CA PHE A 19 -8.32 0.09 -0.65
C PHE A 19 -6.98 0.02 -1.36
N LYS A 20 -5.98 0.76 -0.88
CA LYS A 20 -4.62 0.69 -1.43
C LYS A 20 -4.07 -0.72 -1.33
N ASP A 21 -4.19 -1.37 -0.18
CA ASP A 21 -3.75 -2.74 0.01
C ASP A 21 -4.50 -3.71 -0.91
N ASP A 22 -5.80 -3.52 -1.08
CA ASP A 22 -6.62 -4.34 -1.98
C ASP A 22 -6.20 -4.17 -3.44
N ILE A 23 -5.94 -2.93 -3.89
CA ILE A 23 -5.46 -2.62 -5.24
C ILE A 23 -4.05 -3.20 -5.47
N MET A 24 -3.13 -2.99 -4.53
CA MET A 24 -1.73 -3.44 -4.64
C MET A 24 -1.60 -4.96 -4.64
N ASN A 25 -2.46 -5.65 -3.89
CA ASN A 25 -2.53 -7.11 -3.88
C ASN A 25 -3.34 -7.69 -5.06
N GLY A 26 -3.90 -6.83 -5.93
CA GLY A 26 -4.71 -7.26 -7.07
C GLY A 26 -6.08 -7.82 -6.71
N ARG A 27 -6.56 -7.60 -5.48
CA ARG A 27 -7.94 -7.93 -5.07
C ARG A 27 -8.97 -7.02 -5.75
N ILE A 28 -8.56 -5.82 -6.12
CA ILE A 28 -9.30 -4.91 -6.98
C ILE A 28 -8.39 -4.61 -8.17
N ALA A 29 -8.77 -5.06 -9.37
CA ALA A 29 -7.92 -4.90 -10.53
C ALA A 29 -7.91 -3.46 -11.08
N GLY A 30 -6.85 -3.11 -11.80
CA GLY A 30 -6.82 -1.90 -12.60
C GLY A 30 -7.96 -1.89 -13.62
N GLY A 31 -8.67 -0.76 -13.73
CA GLY A 31 -9.86 -0.61 -14.56
C GLY A 31 -11.17 -0.97 -13.88
N GLU A 32 -11.15 -1.50 -12.65
CA GLU A 32 -12.38 -1.72 -11.87
C GLU A 32 -12.89 -0.42 -11.24
N TYR A 33 -14.21 -0.32 -11.09
CA TYR A 33 -14.84 0.80 -10.39
C TYR A 33 -14.89 0.55 -8.89
N LEU A 34 -14.48 1.55 -8.12
CA LEU A 34 -14.74 1.55 -6.69
C LEU A 34 -16.24 1.80 -6.40
N PRO A 35 -16.72 1.39 -5.21
CA PRO A 35 -18.05 1.76 -4.74
C PRO A 35 -18.28 3.27 -4.83
N SER A 36 -19.53 3.69 -5.03
CA SER A 36 -19.82 5.12 -4.93
C SER A 36 -19.55 5.63 -3.51
N ILE A 37 -19.11 6.88 -3.38
CA ILE A 37 -18.85 7.52 -2.08
C ILE A 37 -20.05 7.38 -1.14
N ARG A 38 -21.27 7.58 -1.66
CA ARG A 38 -22.50 7.44 -0.87
C ARG A 38 -22.82 5.99 -0.52
N GLY A 39 -22.57 5.06 -1.44
CA GLY A 39 -22.74 3.62 -1.20
C GLY A 39 -21.82 3.14 -0.09
N LEU A 40 -20.52 3.44 -0.20
CA LEU A 40 -19.54 3.07 0.80
C LEU A 40 -19.80 3.72 2.16
N ALA A 41 -20.20 5.00 2.19
CA ALA A 41 -20.59 5.67 3.44
C ALA A 41 -21.77 4.98 4.12
N LYS A 42 -22.77 4.54 3.35
CA LYS A 42 -23.92 3.78 3.83
C LYS A 42 -23.52 2.42 4.38
N ASP A 43 -22.70 1.67 3.64
CA ASP A 43 -22.29 0.32 4.01
C ASP A 43 -21.44 0.31 5.28
N LEU A 44 -20.55 1.30 5.43
CA LEU A 44 -19.69 1.46 6.60
C LEU A 44 -20.37 2.22 7.75
N LYS A 45 -21.55 2.80 7.53
CA LYS A 45 -22.27 3.68 8.48
C LYS A 45 -21.41 4.85 8.98
N ILE A 46 -20.72 5.53 8.05
CA ILE A 46 -19.86 6.69 8.34
C ILE A 46 -20.29 7.93 7.55
N SER A 47 -19.70 9.09 7.86
CA SER A 47 -20.00 10.32 7.14
C SER A 47 -19.53 10.26 5.68
N VAL A 48 -20.33 10.80 4.77
CA VAL A 48 -19.99 10.95 3.34
C VAL A 48 -18.69 11.73 3.17
N ILE A 49 -18.46 12.76 3.99
CA ILE A 49 -17.24 13.58 3.97
C ILE A 49 -16.00 12.73 4.28
N THR A 50 -16.10 11.80 5.22
CA THR A 50 -15.00 10.88 5.56
C THR A 50 -14.64 10.00 4.37
N THR A 51 -15.65 9.48 3.66
CA THR A 51 -15.44 8.68 2.45
C THR A 51 -14.89 9.51 1.29
N MET A 52 -15.37 10.75 1.11
CA MET A 52 -14.81 11.70 0.13
C MET A 52 -13.32 11.92 0.36
N LYS A 53 -12.93 12.23 1.60
CA LYS A 53 -11.52 12.44 1.97
C LYS A 53 -10.65 11.21 1.69
N ALA A 54 -11.18 10.00 1.89
CA ALA A 54 -10.46 8.77 1.57
C ALA A 54 -10.21 8.63 0.06
N TYR A 55 -11.20 8.97 -0.77
CA TYR A 55 -11.11 8.89 -2.22
C TYR A 55 -10.22 10.00 -2.79
N GLU A 56 -10.28 11.20 -2.21
CA GLU A 56 -9.35 12.29 -2.52
C GLU A 56 -7.90 11.87 -2.24
N LEU A 57 -7.63 11.22 -1.09
CA LEU A 57 -6.30 10.71 -0.77
C LEU A 57 -5.82 9.66 -1.78
N LEU A 58 -6.67 8.67 -2.12
CA LEU A 58 -6.34 7.67 -3.15
C LEU A 58 -6.10 8.30 -4.54
N THR A 59 -6.82 9.37 -4.87
CA THR A 59 -6.63 10.10 -6.12
C THR A 59 -5.31 10.86 -6.12
N GLN A 60 -4.97 11.52 -5.02
CA GLN A 60 -3.68 12.20 -4.84
C GLN A 60 -2.50 11.24 -4.91
N GLU A 61 -2.66 10.01 -4.40
CA GLU A 61 -1.66 8.95 -4.49
C GLU A 61 -1.63 8.26 -5.87
N GLY A 62 -2.48 8.66 -6.82
CA GLY A 62 -2.52 8.09 -8.16
C GLY A 62 -3.07 6.66 -8.22
N MET A 63 -3.75 6.19 -7.17
CA MET A 63 -4.33 4.84 -7.12
C MET A 63 -5.63 4.74 -7.92
N ILE A 64 -6.42 5.82 -7.95
CA ILE A 64 -7.72 5.91 -8.63
C ILE A 64 -7.86 7.22 -9.38
N SER A 65 -8.76 7.26 -10.37
CA SER A 65 -9.13 8.48 -11.09
C SER A 65 -10.65 8.67 -11.14
N PRO A 66 -11.16 9.92 -11.07
CA PRO A 66 -12.57 10.18 -11.27
C PRO A 66 -12.96 9.97 -12.74
N VAL A 67 -14.12 9.36 -12.96
CA VAL A 67 -14.77 9.21 -14.26
C VAL A 67 -16.11 9.92 -14.21
N GLN A 68 -16.30 10.92 -15.06
CA GLN A 68 -17.50 11.75 -15.08
C GLN A 68 -18.76 10.88 -15.20
N GLY A 69 -19.69 11.06 -14.26
CA GLY A 69 -20.97 10.34 -14.21
C GLY A 69 -20.88 8.85 -13.82
N LYS A 70 -19.68 8.29 -13.59
CA LYS A 70 -19.49 6.87 -13.30
C LYS A 70 -18.82 6.57 -11.94
N GLY A 71 -18.20 7.57 -11.31
CA GLY A 71 -17.56 7.42 -10.00
C GLY A 71 -16.04 7.39 -10.14
N TYR A 72 -15.36 6.47 -9.46
CA TYR A 72 -13.90 6.37 -9.47
C TYR A 72 -13.46 5.01 -10.01
N ILE A 73 -12.47 5.02 -10.89
CA ILE A 73 -11.86 3.83 -11.49
C ILE A 73 -10.46 3.62 -10.91
N VAL A 74 -10.07 2.38 -10.66
CA VAL A 74 -8.72 2.04 -10.24
C VAL A 74 -7.77 2.24 -11.41
N ASN A 75 -6.73 3.02 -11.19
CA ASN A 75 -5.72 3.25 -12.22
C ASN A 75 -5.00 1.93 -12.51
N PRO A 76 -4.64 1.66 -13.77
CA PRO A 76 -3.79 0.52 -14.10
C PRO A 76 -2.53 0.58 -13.23
N GLN A 77 -2.42 -0.34 -12.29
CA GLN A 77 -1.17 -0.51 -11.57
C GLN A 77 -0.24 -1.22 -12.53
N ASP A 78 0.78 -0.53 -13.00
CA ASP A 78 1.89 -1.18 -13.67
C ASP A 78 2.58 -2.06 -12.61
N ARG A 79 2.16 -3.32 -12.55
CA ARG A 79 2.68 -4.30 -11.59
C ARG A 79 4.19 -4.47 -11.76
N GLU A 80 4.72 -4.22 -12.96
CA GLU A 80 6.17 -4.19 -13.18
C GLU A 80 6.78 -2.97 -12.51
N MET A 81 6.22 -1.78 -12.68
CA MET A 81 6.68 -0.57 -11.99
C MET A 81 6.63 -0.69 -10.46
N VAL A 82 5.55 -1.27 -9.90
CA VAL A 82 5.42 -1.53 -8.46
C VAL A 82 6.48 -2.52 -7.98
N ARG A 83 6.65 -3.64 -8.71
CA ARG A 83 7.69 -4.63 -8.41
C ARG A 83 9.07 -4.01 -8.47
N GLU A 84 9.33 -3.16 -9.46
CA GLU A 84 10.60 -2.46 -9.64
C GLU A 84 10.87 -1.47 -8.50
N GLN A 85 9.86 -0.73 -8.03
CA GLN A 85 9.99 0.12 -6.84
C GLN A 85 10.31 -0.68 -5.57
N GLN A 86 9.65 -1.83 -5.38
CA GLN A 86 9.95 -2.73 -4.25
C GLN A 86 11.37 -3.30 -4.33
N LEU A 87 11.82 -3.68 -5.53
CA LEU A 87 13.19 -4.15 -5.75
C LEU A 87 14.22 -3.04 -5.46
N ARG A 88 13.96 -1.79 -5.88
CA ARG A 88 14.80 -0.64 -5.53
C ARG A 88 14.89 -0.42 -4.02
N LEU A 89 13.77 -0.53 -3.31
CA LEU A 89 13.75 -0.36 -1.86
C LEU A 89 14.52 -1.49 -1.15
N LEU A 90 14.33 -2.74 -1.59
CA LEU A 90 15.08 -3.90 -1.11
C LEU A 90 16.59 -3.70 -1.35
N GLU A 91 16.98 -3.25 -2.53
CA GLU A 91 18.38 -2.95 -2.86
C GLU A 91 18.97 -1.92 -1.89
N GLN A 92 18.24 -0.84 -1.59
CA GLN A 92 18.68 0.16 -0.61
C GLN A 92 18.86 -0.45 0.80
N HIS A 93 17.94 -1.32 1.23
CA HIS A 93 18.06 -2.00 2.52
C HIS A 93 19.29 -2.92 2.57
N LEU A 94 19.56 -3.66 1.48
CA LEU A 94 20.73 -4.52 1.38
C LEU A 94 22.03 -3.71 1.38
N GLN A 95 22.06 -2.55 0.72
CA GLN A 95 23.21 -1.63 0.77
C GLN A 95 23.47 -1.13 2.20
N ASN A 96 22.42 -0.70 2.91
CA ASN A 96 22.55 -0.26 4.29
C ASN A 96 23.02 -1.40 5.21
N ALA A 97 22.52 -2.62 5.01
CA ALA A 97 22.96 -3.80 5.74
C ALA A 97 24.43 -4.13 5.47
N MET A 98 24.88 -4.03 4.22
CA MET A 98 26.29 -4.20 3.85
C MET A 98 27.20 -3.14 4.51
N GLU A 99 26.78 -1.88 4.56
CA GLU A 99 27.55 -0.83 5.25
C GLU A 99 27.66 -1.10 6.75
N ALA A 100 26.56 -1.48 7.39
CA ALA A 100 26.56 -1.86 8.80
C ALA A 100 27.46 -3.08 9.07
N ALA A 101 27.41 -4.10 8.20
CA ALA A 101 28.26 -5.28 8.29
C ALA A 101 29.75 -4.92 8.21
N LYS A 102 30.14 -4.06 7.26
CA LYS A 102 31.53 -3.58 7.13
C LYS A 102 32.02 -2.86 8.38
N LEU A 103 31.19 -1.99 8.96
CA LEU A 103 31.52 -1.28 10.20
C LEU A 103 31.66 -2.22 11.40
N ALA A 104 30.85 -3.28 11.43
CA ALA A 104 30.90 -4.30 12.47
C ALA A 104 32.02 -5.35 12.28
N GLY A 105 32.79 -5.28 11.18
CA GLY A 105 33.83 -6.26 10.85
C GLY A 105 33.27 -7.62 10.42
N VAL A 106 32.00 -7.66 10.01
CA VAL A 106 31.32 -8.88 9.54
C VAL A 106 31.75 -9.15 8.10
N SER A 107 32.26 -10.35 7.86
CA SER A 107 32.63 -10.82 6.53
C SER A 107 31.43 -10.99 5.62
N ARG A 108 31.67 -11.04 4.31
CA ARG A 108 30.61 -11.32 3.33
C ARG A 108 29.96 -12.67 3.61
N GLU A 109 30.76 -13.68 3.97
CA GLU A 109 30.31 -15.03 4.26
C GLU A 109 29.38 -15.06 5.47
N GLU A 110 29.77 -14.39 6.57
CA GLU A 110 28.93 -14.25 7.76
C GLU A 110 27.63 -13.49 7.47
N LEU A 111 27.68 -12.38 6.74
CA LEU A 111 26.48 -11.62 6.35
C LEU A 111 25.54 -12.47 5.50
N THR A 112 26.08 -13.26 4.58
CA THR A 112 25.30 -14.16 3.71
C THR A 112 24.62 -15.25 4.53
N GLU A 113 25.33 -15.83 5.50
CA GLU A 113 24.77 -16.85 6.39
C GLU A 113 23.71 -16.26 7.32
N MET A 114 23.92 -15.06 7.87
CA MET A 114 22.90 -14.35 8.65
C MET A 114 21.62 -14.11 7.83
N LEU A 115 21.78 -13.64 6.60
CA LEU A 115 20.64 -13.42 5.70
C LEU A 115 19.92 -14.73 5.38
N ARG A 116 20.66 -15.80 5.13
CA ARG A 116 20.10 -17.14 4.89
C ARG A 116 19.30 -17.63 6.09
N VAL A 117 19.88 -17.61 7.28
CA VAL A 117 19.20 -18.02 8.52
C VAL A 117 17.91 -17.23 8.72
N LEU A 118 17.97 -15.90 8.58
CA LEU A 118 16.79 -15.04 8.71
C LEU A 118 15.72 -15.33 7.67
N TYR A 119 16.12 -15.66 6.43
CA TYR A 119 15.20 -15.97 5.34
C TYR A 119 14.52 -17.35 5.49
N ASP A 120 15.23 -18.31 6.09
CA ASP A 120 14.73 -19.67 6.34
C ASP A 120 13.91 -19.78 7.64
N THR A 121 13.78 -18.71 8.43
CA THR A 121 13.05 -18.69 9.73
C THR A 121 11.57 -18.29 9.60
N ASP A 122 10.97 -18.40 8.42
CA ASP A 122 9.51 -18.26 8.20
C ASP A 122 8.76 -19.60 8.20
#